data_AF-A0A441UMG6-F1
#
_entry.id   AF-A0A441UMG6-F1
#
_cell.length_a   1.000
_cell.length_b   1.000
_cell.length_c   1.000
_cell.angle_alpha   90.00
_cell.angle_beta   90.00
_cell.angle_gamma   90.00
#
_symmetry.space_group_name_H-M   'P 1'
#
loop_
_entity.id
_entity.type
_entity.pdbx_description
1 polymer ?
#
loop_
_entity_poly.entity_id
_entity_poly.type
_entity_poly.pdbx_seq_one_letter_code
_entity_poly.pdbx_strand_id
1 'polypeptide(L)' 'MNPASAGLAGSGPDSPIYDYVAETLRSLLPMAEVVGAATAAEMRVDTLAERLRGEAVEQQMCIMLPPLVGAWANTPE' A
#
# COMPACT_ATOMS: atom_id res chain seq x y z
N MET A 1 2.38 30.99 -3.02
CA MET A 1 2.12 29.53 -3.06
C MET A 1 2.65 28.96 -1.75
N ASN A 2 1.76 28.46 -0.89
CA ASN A 2 2.13 27.96 0.43
C ASN A 2 2.75 26.55 0.28
N PRO A 3 3.98 26.27 0.73
CA PRO A 3 4.60 24.94 0.60
C PRO A 3 3.84 23.82 1.34
N ALA A 4 2.88 24.15 2.19
CA ALA A 4 2.06 23.19 2.94
C ALA A 4 0.93 22.52 2.12
N SER A 5 0.58 22.99 0.92
CA SER A 5 -0.59 22.48 0.18
C SER A 5 -0.30 21.33 -0.80
N ALA A 6 0.95 20.85 -0.88
CA ALA A 6 1.37 19.77 -1.78
C ALA A 6 2.14 18.63 -1.08
N GLY A 7 2.42 18.74 0.22
CA GLY A 7 3.10 17.68 0.96
C GLY A 7 2.18 16.48 1.16
N LEU A 8 2.65 15.27 0.82
CA LEU A 8 2.10 13.99 1.29
C LEU A 8 0.70 13.65 0.74
N ALA A 9 0.60 13.26 -0.53
CA ALA A 9 -0.55 12.47 -0.96
C ALA A 9 -0.57 11.15 -0.16
N GLY A 10 -1.29 11.14 0.97
CA GLY A 10 -1.50 9.98 1.80
C GLY A 10 -0.26 9.29 2.40
N SER A 11 0.89 9.94 2.57
CA SER A 11 2.15 9.29 3.02
C SER A 11 2.86 9.99 4.17
N GLY A 12 2.13 10.76 4.99
CA GLY A 12 2.66 11.34 6.23
C GLY A 12 2.89 10.30 7.32
N PRO A 13 3.57 10.65 8.42
CA PRO A 13 3.92 9.71 9.49
C PRO A 13 2.72 8.91 10.03
N ASP A 14 1.56 9.56 10.17
CA ASP A 14 0.35 8.93 10.72
C ASP A 14 -0.64 8.50 9.62
N SER A 15 -0.14 8.31 8.39
CA SER A 15 -1.00 7.87 7.29
C SER A 15 -1.41 6.40 7.46
N PRO A 16 -2.70 6.06 7.25
CA PRO A 16 -3.17 4.68 7.25
C PRO A 16 -2.70 3.87 6.02
N ILE A 17 -2.04 4.51 5.04
CA ILE A 17 -1.64 3.86 3.79
C ILE A 17 -0.65 2.70 4.04
N TYR A 18 0.18 2.80 5.07
CA TYR A 18 1.21 1.80 5.35
C TYR A 18 0.59 0.48 5.80
N ASP A 19 -0.40 0.57 6.69
CA ASP A 19 -1.17 -0.59 7.15
C ASP A 19 -2.03 -1.14 6.00
N TYR A 20 -2.66 -0.28 5.20
CA TYR A 20 -3.42 -0.70 4.03
C TYR A 20 -2.58 -1.52 3.04
N VAL A 21 -1.37 -1.05 2.70
CA VAL A 21 -0.46 -1.76 1.79
C VAL A 21 0.03 -3.06 2.43
N ALA A 22 0.39 -3.05 3.71
CA ALA A 22 0.86 -4.24 4.41
C ALA A 22 -0.22 -5.34 4.49
N GLU A 23 -1.45 -4.98 4.86
CA GLU A 23 -2.57 -5.93 4.90
C GLU A 23 -2.96 -6.42 3.50
N THR A 24 -2.93 -5.54 2.50
CA THR A 24 -3.19 -5.94 1.11
C THR A 24 -2.17 -6.98 0.66
N LEU A 25 -0.89 -6.75 0.90
CA LEU A 25 0.17 -7.71 0.54
C LEU A 25 0.10 -8.98 1.38
N ARG A 26 -0.27 -8.91 2.68
CA ARG A 26 -0.53 -10.10 3.50
C ARG A 26 -1.63 -10.97 2.91
N SER A 27 -2.71 -10.34 2.43
CA SER A 27 -3.83 -11.06 1.82
C SER A 27 -3.47 -11.74 0.50
N LEU A 28 -2.54 -11.14 -0.26
CA LEU A 28 -2.08 -11.64 -1.56
C LEU A 28 -0.93 -12.65 -1.45
N LEU A 29 -0.22 -12.68 -0.32
CA LEU A 29 0.96 -13.51 -0.11
C LEU A 29 0.73 -15.01 -0.42
N PRO A 30 -0.39 -15.65 -0.02
CA PRO A 30 -0.61 -17.06 -0.37
C PRO A 30 -0.61 -17.30 -1.88
N MET A 31 -1.19 -16.38 -2.66
CA MET A 31 -1.19 -16.46 -4.12
C MET A 31 0.19 -16.12 -4.69
N ALA A 32 0.89 -15.14 -4.12
CA ALA A 32 2.25 -14.78 -4.53
C ALA A 32 3.22 -15.96 -4.38
N GLU A 33 3.07 -16.78 -3.33
CA GLU A 33 3.85 -18.01 -3.15
C GLU A 33 3.53 -19.06 -4.20
N VAL A 34 2.24 -19.29 -4.51
CA VAL A 34 1.80 -20.26 -5.53
C VAL A 34 2.37 -19.94 -6.91
N VAL A 35 2.43 -18.66 -7.28
CA VAL A 35 2.96 -18.23 -8.59
C VAL A 35 4.47 -17.98 -8.58
N GLY A 36 5.13 -18.16 -7.43
CA GLY A 36 6.58 -17.95 -7.28
C GLY A 36 7.02 -16.48 -7.35
N ALA A 37 6.15 -15.53 -7.05
CA ALA A 37 6.44 -14.10 -7.11
C ALA A 37 7.13 -13.56 -5.85
N ALA A 38 6.83 -14.12 -4.68
CA ALA A 38 7.46 -13.75 -3.41
C ALA A 38 7.17 -14.81 -2.34
N THR A 39 8.04 -14.89 -1.33
CA THR A 39 7.85 -15.70 -0.11
C THR A 39 7.56 -14.85 1.12
N ALA A 40 6.97 -15.45 2.15
CA ALA A 40 6.76 -14.77 3.44
C ALA A 40 8.08 -14.22 4.04
N ALA A 41 9.16 -14.98 3.91
CA ALA A 41 10.48 -14.61 4.43
C ALA A 41 11.09 -13.39 3.72
N GLU A 42 10.91 -13.29 2.40
CA GLU A 42 11.36 -12.13 1.63
C GLU A 42 10.52 -10.88 1.94
N MET A 43 9.20 -11.06 2.04
CA MET A 43 8.26 -9.95 2.21
C MET A 43 8.32 -9.34 3.62
N ARG A 44 8.56 -10.16 4.66
CA ARG A 44 8.61 -9.74 6.07
C ARG A 44 7.41 -8.90 6.48
N VAL A 45 6.21 -9.37 6.11
CA VAL A 45 4.97 -8.60 6.12
C VAL A 45 4.60 -8.02 7.50
N ASP A 46 5.00 -8.68 8.58
CA ASP A 46 4.74 -8.22 9.96
C ASP A 46 5.47 -6.93 10.34
N THR A 47 6.54 -6.60 9.61
CA THR A 47 7.33 -5.37 9.81
C THR A 47 7.17 -4.39 8.64
N LEU A 48 6.36 -4.74 7.64
CA LEU A 48 6.32 -4.01 6.38
C LEU A 48 5.75 -2.60 6.54
N ALA A 49 4.68 -2.43 7.32
CA ALA A 49 4.07 -1.12 7.56
C ALA A 49 5.06 -0.14 8.21
N GLU A 50 5.77 -0.58 9.26
CA GLU A 50 6.77 0.24 9.97
C GLU A 50 7.93 0.64 9.04
N ARG A 51 8.42 -0.30 8.23
CA ARG A 51 9.49 -0.04 7.25
C ARG A 51 9.05 0.96 6.18
N LEU A 52 7.85 0.77 5.61
CA LEU A 52 7.28 1.67 4.61
C LEU A 52 7.10 3.08 5.19
N ARG A 53 6.64 3.20 6.44
CA ARG A 53 6.54 4.48 7.15
C ARG A 53 7.91 5.14 7.29
N GLY A 54 8.90 4.41 7.78
CA GLY A 54 10.26 4.91 7.97
C GLY A 54 10.83 5.47 6.68
N GLU A 55 10.81 4.67 5.61
CA GLU A 55 11.33 5.06 4.30
C GLU A 55 10.55 6.23 3.70
N ALA A 56 9.21 6.21 3.78
CA ALA A 56 8.39 7.26 3.20
C ALA A 56 8.56 8.62 3.88
N VAL A 57 8.67 8.64 5.22
CA VAL A 57 8.90 9.87 5.98
C VAL A 57 10.31 10.39 5.74
N GLU A 58 11.31 9.53 5.78
CA GLU A 58 12.71 9.91 5.55
C GLU A 58 12.91 10.51 4.15
N GLN A 59 12.31 9.89 3.14
CA GLN A 59 12.51 10.27 1.74
C GLN A 59 11.43 11.22 1.19
N GLN A 60 10.47 11.65 2.02
CA GLN A 60 9.34 12.50 1.62
C GLN A 60 8.59 11.90 0.40
N MET A 61 8.37 10.58 0.42
CA MET A 61 7.76 9.87 -0.70
C MET A 61 6.32 10.30 -0.94
N CYS A 62 5.90 10.29 -2.20
CA CYS A 62 4.50 10.35 -2.60
C CYS A 62 4.04 8.93 -2.93
N ILE A 63 3.09 8.38 -2.15
CA ILE A 63 2.58 7.03 -2.36
C ILE A 63 1.23 7.12 -3.05
N MET A 64 1.15 6.56 -4.26
CA MET A 64 -0.08 6.44 -5.01
C MET A 64 -0.56 4.99 -4.95
N LEU A 65 -1.78 4.77 -4.46
CA LEU A 65 -2.40 3.45 -4.48
C LEU A 65 -2.79 3.05 -5.91
N PRO A 66 -2.89 1.74 -6.22
CA PRO A 66 -3.41 1.28 -7.49
C PRO A 66 -4.77 1.92 -7.80
N PRO A 67 -4.98 2.46 -9.00
CA PRO A 67 -6.27 3.02 -9.37
C PRO A 67 -7.32 1.90 -9.36
N LEU A 68 -8.39 2.09 -8.58
CA LEU A 68 -9.53 1.17 -8.53
C LEU A 68 -10.65 1.70 -9.41
N VAL A 69 -11.15 0.86 -10.33
CA VAL A 69 -12.28 1.19 -11.21
C VAL A 69 -13.47 0.33 -10.81
N GLY A 70 -14.56 0.98 -10.39
CA GLY A 70 -15.85 0.33 -10.15
C GLY A 70 -16.80 0.53 -11.33
N ALA A 71 -17.54 -0.50 -11.68
CA ALA A 71 -18.64 -0.42 -12.64
C ALA A 71 -19.93 -0.91 -11.97
N TRP A 72 -21.04 -0.20 -12.18
CA TRP A 72 -22.36 -0.67 -11.79
C TRP A 72 -22.86 -1.66 -12.85
N ALA A 73 -23.31 -2.85 -12.42
CA ALA A 73 -23.94 -3.84 -13.30
C ALA A 73 -25.25 -4.31 -12.68
N ASN A 74 -26.27 -4.51 -13.52
CA ASN A 74 -27.50 -5.19 -13.12
C ASN A 74 -27.32 -6.69 -13.39
N THR A 75 -27.72 -7.55 -12.46
CA THR A 75 -27.82 -8.99 -12.71
C THR A 75 -28.88 -9.24 -13.77
N PRO A 76 -28.61 -10.02 -14.84
CA PRO A 76 -29.65 -10.49 -15.73
C PRO A 76 -30.61 -11.40 -14.96
N GLU A 77 -31.89 -11.31 -15.28
CA GLU A 77 -32.97 -12.12 -14.68
C GLU A 77 -32.89 -13.59 -15.09
#